data_AF-A0A519GDX9-F1
#
_entry.id   AF-A0A519GDX9-F1
#
_cell.length_a   1.000
_cell.length_b   1.000
_cell.length_c   1.000
_cell.angle_alpha   90.00
_cell.angle_beta   90.00
_cell.angle_gamma   90.00
#
_symmetry.space_group_name_H-M   'P 1'
#
loop_
_entity.id
_entity.type
_entity.pdbx_description
1 polymer ?
#
loop_
_entity_poly.entity_id
_entity_poly.type
_entity_poly.pdbx_seq_one_letter_code
_entity_poly.pdbx_strand_id
1 'polypeptide(L)'
;MATTQRTEAELQQMAKDHLWMHFSRQSTMERGVPVITRGEGHHIWDAAGKRYIDGLSGLFVVNAGHGRRVLAETAARQAEQLAFFPI
;
A
#
# COMPACT_ATOMS: atom_id res chain seq x y z
N MET A 1 21.03 9.61 5.74
CA MET A 1 20.74 10.18 4.41
C MET A 1 19.28 10.53 4.38
N ALA A 2 18.92 11.78 4.06
CA ALA A 2 17.51 12.15 3.94
C ALA A 2 16.95 11.48 2.67
N THR A 3 16.02 10.56 2.83
CA THR A 3 15.31 9.95 1.70
C THR A 3 14.44 11.04 1.08
N THR A 4 14.84 11.55 -0.09
CA THR A 4 13.97 12.46 -0.86
C THR A 4 12.66 11.71 -1.15
N GLN A 5 11.54 12.19 -0.60
CA GLN A 5 10.23 11.63 -0.90
C GLN A 5 9.90 11.90 -2.37
N ARG A 6 9.60 10.83 -3.12
CA ARG A 6 9.14 10.93 -4.50
C ARG A 6 7.73 11.53 -4.55
N THR A 7 7.48 12.33 -5.57
CA THR A 7 6.16 12.89 -5.89
C THR A 7 5.22 11.81 -6.41
N GLU A 8 3.91 12.06 -6.37
CA GLU A 8 2.89 11.15 -6.92
C GLU A 8 3.13 10.88 -8.42
N ALA A 9 3.46 11.91 -9.19
CA ALA A 9 3.71 11.79 -10.63
C ALA A 9 4.91 10.87 -10.93
N GLU A 10 5.99 10.98 -10.16
CA GLU A 10 7.14 10.09 -10.30
C GLU A 10 6.77 8.64 -9.97
N LEU A 11 5.97 8.40 -8.92
CA LEU A 11 5.50 7.07 -8.56
C LEU A 11 4.58 6.48 -9.62
N GLN A 12 3.68 7.27 -10.20
CA GLN A 12 2.82 6.86 -11.30
C GLN A 12 3.61 6.52 -12.56
N GLN A 13 4.65 7.30 -12.88
CA GLN A 13 5.52 7.01 -14.02
C GLN A 13 6.28 5.69 -13.81
N MET A 14 6.88 5.48 -12.64
CA MET A 14 7.52 4.21 -12.29
C MET A 14 6.55 3.02 -12.36
N ALA A 15 5.30 3.21 -11.94
CA ALA A 15 4.27 2.17 -12.06
C ALA A 15 4.03 1.79 -13.52
N LYS A 16 3.91 2.78 -14.43
CA LYS A 16 3.75 2.51 -15.87
C LYS A 16 4.94 1.75 -16.45
N ASP A 17 6.15 2.13 -16.07
CA ASP A 17 7.38 1.59 -16.66
C ASP A 17 7.73 0.19 -16.14
N HIS A 18 7.25 -0.16 -14.93
CA HIS A 18 7.76 -1.33 -14.20
C HIS A 18 6.71 -2.25 -13.59
N LEU A 19 5.42 -1.90 -13.59
CA LEU A 19 4.38 -2.75 -13.00
C LEU A 19 3.43 -3.32 -14.05
N TRP A 20 3.29 -4.66 -14.04
CA TRP A 20 2.18 -5.33 -14.70
C TRP A 20 1.02 -5.50 -13.71
N MET A 21 -0.02 -4.69 -13.87
CA MET A 21 -1.12 -4.63 -12.90
C MET A 21 -2.03 -5.87 -12.97
N HIS A 22 -2.38 -6.40 -11.80
CA HIS A 22 -3.35 -7.48 -11.63
C HIS A 22 -4.76 -7.04 -12.09
N PHE A 23 -5.51 -7.93 -12.76
CA PHE A 23 -6.88 -7.69 -13.24
C PHE A 23 -7.12 -6.36 -13.98
N SER A 24 -6.08 -5.81 -14.60
CA SER A 24 -6.12 -4.46 -15.19
C SER A 24 -5.66 -4.51 -16.64
N ARG A 25 -6.32 -3.73 -17.48
CA ARG A 25 -5.86 -3.50 -18.85
C ARG A 25 -4.71 -2.49 -18.80
N GLN A 26 -3.49 -2.88 -19.15
CA GLN A 26 -2.30 -2.03 -18.97
C GLN A 26 -2.43 -0.65 -19.65
N SER A 27 -3.10 -0.56 -20.80
CA SER A 27 -3.31 0.71 -21.49
C SER A 27 -4.09 1.75 -20.69
N THR A 28 -4.82 1.38 -19.63
CA THR A 28 -5.52 2.36 -18.78
C THR A 28 -4.58 3.08 -17.82
N MET A 29 -3.38 2.53 -17.57
CA MET A 29 -2.38 3.15 -16.69
C MET A 29 -1.86 4.47 -17.24
N GLU A 30 -2.00 4.73 -18.55
CA GLU A 30 -1.63 6.00 -19.18
C GLU A 30 -2.23 7.23 -18.49
N ARG A 31 -3.42 7.08 -17.91
CA ARG A 31 -4.12 8.12 -17.14
C ARG A 31 -3.60 8.31 -15.71
N GLY A 32 -2.55 7.58 -15.33
CA GLY A 32 -2.08 7.45 -13.95
C GLY A 32 -2.83 6.35 -13.19
N VAL A 33 -2.25 5.93 -12.08
CA VAL A 33 -2.86 5.00 -11.13
C VAL A 33 -2.95 5.66 -9.74
N PRO A 34 -4.01 5.41 -8.96
CA PRO A 34 -4.08 5.91 -7.59
C PRO A 34 -2.91 5.36 -6.76
N VAL A 35 -2.24 6.24 -6.01
CA VAL A 35 -1.18 5.85 -5.07
C VAL A 35 -1.72 5.99 -3.66
N ILE A 36 -1.99 4.87 -2.99
CA ILE A 36 -2.49 4.84 -1.60
C ILE A 36 -1.31 4.87 -0.63
N THR A 37 -1.32 5.79 0.34
CA THR A 37 -0.16 6.07 1.22
C THR A 37 -0.45 5.89 2.71
N ARG A 38 -1.73 5.88 3.11
CA ARG A 38 -2.14 5.71 4.51
C ARG A 38 -3.45 4.94 4.61
N GLY A 39 -3.63 4.22 5.72
CA GLY A 39 -4.90 3.62 6.12
C GLY A 39 -5.10 3.65 7.64
N GLU A 40 -6.35 3.74 8.09
CA GLU A 40 -6.76 3.80 9.49
C GLU A 40 -8.23 3.37 9.61
N GLY A 41 -8.49 2.30 10.37
CA GLY A 41 -9.83 1.73 10.49
C GLY A 41 -10.37 1.31 9.11
N HIS A 42 -11.54 1.80 8.74
CA HIS A 42 -12.18 1.53 7.44
C HIS A 42 -11.87 2.62 6.38
N HIS A 43 -10.84 3.44 6.59
CA HIS A 43 -10.45 4.51 5.66
C HIS A 43 -9.05 4.29 5.09
N ILE A 44 -8.86 4.76 3.85
CA ILE A 44 -7.58 4.88 3.17
C ILE A 44 -7.40 6.29 2.59
N TRP A 45 -6.16 6.70 2.36
CA TRP A 45 -5.81 7.99 1.77
C TRP A 45 -4.86 7.81 0.60
N ASP A 46 -5.08 8.57 -0.47
CA ASP A 46 -4.12 8.66 -1.57
C ASP A 46 -2.97 9.65 -1.27
N ALA A 47 -1.99 9.71 -2.16
CA ALA A 47 -0.83 10.60 -2.07
C ALA A 47 -1.22 12.09 -2.12
N ALA A 48 -2.38 12.44 -2.68
CA ALA A 48 -2.95 13.79 -2.67
C ALA A 48 -3.70 14.10 -1.36
N GLY A 49 -3.78 13.15 -0.41
CA GLY A 49 -4.42 13.30 0.88
C GLY A 49 -5.95 13.13 0.85
N LYS A 50 -6.52 12.73 -0.29
CA LYS A 50 -7.97 12.46 -0.38
C LYS A 50 -8.28 11.16 0.35
N ARG A 51 -9.32 11.22 1.18
CA ARG A 51 -9.80 10.10 2.01
C ARG A 51 -10.91 9.32 1.31
N TYR A 52 -10.87 8.00 1.44
CA TYR A 52 -11.85 7.07 0.90
C TYR A 52 -12.33 6.12 2.00
N ILE A 53 -13.58 5.69 1.91
CA ILE A 53 -14.08 4.52 2.66
C ILE A 53 -13.61 3.28 1.92
N ASP A 54 -12.93 2.38 2.62
CA ASP A 54 -12.64 1.04 2.13
C ASP A 54 -13.83 0.13 2.40
N GLY A 55 -14.77 0.10 1.45
CA GLY A 55 -15.99 -0.71 1.53
C GLY A 55 -15.77 -2.21 1.30
N LEU A 56 -14.55 -2.62 0.91
CA LEU A 56 -14.23 -4.01 0.56
C LEU A 56 -13.21 -4.65 1.51
N SER A 57 -12.72 -3.92 2.51
CA SER A 57 -11.60 -4.36 3.36
C SER A 57 -10.39 -4.77 2.51
N GLY A 58 -9.99 -3.88 1.59
CA GLY A 58 -9.01 -4.12 0.54
C GLY A 58 -9.61 -5.02 -0.54
N LEU A 59 -9.13 -6.26 -0.61
CA LEU A 59 -9.73 -7.32 -1.41
C LEU A 59 -10.26 -8.42 -0.47
N PHE A 60 -11.15 -8.04 0.46
CA PHE A 60 -11.75 -8.92 1.47
C PHE A 60 -10.78 -9.51 2.50
N VAL A 61 -9.68 -8.80 2.80
CA VAL A 61 -8.58 -9.32 3.66
C VAL A 61 -8.26 -8.45 4.87
N VAL A 62 -8.75 -7.21 4.95
CA VAL A 62 -8.42 -6.26 6.03
C VAL A 62 -9.54 -6.17 7.08
N ASN A 63 -10.01 -7.31 7.58
CA ASN A 63 -11.20 -7.38 8.44
C ASN A 63 -11.03 -6.64 9.79
N ALA A 64 -9.81 -6.55 10.31
CA ALA A 64 -9.50 -5.82 11.53
C ALA A 64 -9.35 -4.29 11.33
N GLY A 65 -9.50 -3.81 10.09
CA GLY A 65 -9.22 -2.44 9.68
C GLY A 65 -7.72 -2.14 9.48
N HIS A 66 -7.43 -1.04 8.81
CA HIS A 66 -6.09 -0.55 8.52
C HIS A 66 -5.43 0.11 9.74
N GLY A 67 -4.09 0.19 9.74
CA GLY A 67 -3.33 0.98 10.71
C GLY A 67 -3.22 0.38 12.12
N ARG A 68 -3.36 -0.95 12.27
CA ARG A 68 -3.33 -1.61 13.59
C ARG A 68 -1.89 -1.72 14.13
N ARG A 69 -1.49 -0.72 14.92
CA ARG A 69 -0.15 -0.64 15.55
C ARG A 69 0.32 -1.95 16.21
N VAL A 70 -0.57 -2.63 16.93
CA VAL A 70 -0.26 -3.91 17.59
C VAL A 70 0.21 -4.99 16.62
N LEU A 71 -0.35 -5.06 15.41
CA LEU A 71 0.05 -6.05 14.39
C LEU A 71 1.44 -5.73 13.86
N ALA A 72 1.72 -4.46 13.56
CA ALA A 72 3.02 -4.01 13.07
C ALA A 72 4.13 -4.26 14.11
N GLU A 73 3.91 -3.87 15.37
CA GLU A 73 4.88 -4.08 16.45
C GLU A 73 5.11 -5.56 16.73
N THR A 74 4.06 -6.39 16.64
CA THR A 74 4.18 -7.85 16.87
C THR A 74 4.94 -8.52 15.74
N ALA A 75 4.67 -8.16 14.49
CA ALA A 75 5.42 -8.66 13.33
C ALA A 75 6.90 -8.26 13.41
N ALA A 76 7.20 -7.01 13.77
CA ALA A 76 8.57 -6.52 13.92
C ALA A 76 9.34 -7.32 14.98
N ARG A 77 8.79 -7.45 16.20
CA ARG A 77 9.43 -8.24 17.27
C ARG A 77 9.70 -9.69 16.86
N GLN A 78 8.73 -10.34 16.20
CA GLN A 78 8.93 -11.73 15.76
C GLN A 78 9.97 -11.83 14.64
N ALA A 79 9.98 -10.89 13.69
CA ALA A 79 10.97 -10.87 12.62
C ALA A 79 12.40 -10.68 13.14
N GLU A 80 12.59 -9.88 14.20
CA GLU A 80 13.87 -9.72 14.89
C GLU A 80 14.35 -11.01 15.57
N GLN A 81 13.44 -11.79 16.16
CA GLN A 81 13.77 -13.04 16.83
C GLN A 81 14.02 -14.18 15.85
N LEU A 82 13.08 -14.40 14.92
CA LEU A 82 13.15 -15.42 13.89
C LEU A 82 12.11 -15.10 12.80
N ALA A 83 12.55 -14.47 11.71
CA ALA A 83 11.68 -14.17 10.57
C ALA A 83 11.28 -15.43 9.79
N PHE A 84 12.17 -16.42 9.69
CA PHE A 84 11.93 -17.62 8.90
C PHE A 84 12.85 -18.76 9.34
N PHE A 85 12.30 -19.97 9.38
CA PHE A 85 13.06 -21.23 9.50
C PHE A 85 12.46 -22.24 8.49
N PRO A 86 13.25 -22.80 7.56
CA PRO A 86 12.72 -23.57 6.44
C PRO A 86 12.40 -25.06 6.70
N ILE A 87 12.57 -25.59 7.93
CA ILE A 87 12.58 -27.04 8.21
C ILE A 87 11.62 -27.41 9.34
#